data_AF-A0A7S3UTD2-F1
#
_entry.id   AF-A0A7S3UTD2-F1
#
_cell.length_a   1.000
_cell.length_b   1.000
_cell.length_c   1.000
_cell.angle_alpha   90.00
_cell.angle_beta   90.00
_cell.angle_gamma   90.00
#
_symmetry.space_group_name_H-M   'P 1'
#
loop_
_entity.id
_entity.type
_entity.pdbx_description
1 polymer ?
#
loop_
_entity_poly.entity_id
_entity_poly.type
_entity_poly.pdbx_seq_one_letter_code
_entity_poly.pdbx_strand_id
1 'polypeptide(L)'
;GDPSRLVEVARKSLNPPKANLMSPKVDQVGATVIRYSPCGSFLAIGSRDSNIYLHKCDGSYDRLAVLRGHAAPVLSLDWTADARALQSNAQDNEILYWEIRPKARLQPRPD
;
A
#
# COMPACT_ATOMS: atom_id res chain seq x y z
N GLY A 1 -3.39 -45.32 6.41
CA GLY A 1 -4.24 -44.15 6.68
C GLY A 1 -4.92 -43.77 5.39
N ASP A 2 -6.23 -43.49 5.42
CA ASP A 2 -7.05 -43.23 4.23
C ASP A 2 -6.54 -42.00 3.44
N PRO A 3 -6.11 -42.17 2.16
CA PRO A 3 -5.65 -41.08 1.30
C PRO A 3 -6.69 -39.97 1.10
N SER A 4 -7.98 -40.30 1.25
CA SER A 4 -9.11 -39.37 1.07
C SER A 4 -9.09 -38.24 2.12
N ARG A 5 -8.61 -38.53 3.34
CA ARG A 5 -8.44 -37.54 4.40
C ARG A 5 -7.40 -36.47 4.06
N LEU A 6 -6.33 -36.82 3.34
CA LEU A 6 -5.29 -35.86 2.95
C LEU A 6 -5.80 -34.89 1.87
N VAL A 7 -6.59 -35.39 0.92
CA VAL A 7 -7.20 -34.57 -0.14
C VAL A 7 -8.24 -33.62 0.44
N GLU A 8 -9.00 -34.05 1.44
CA GLU A 8 -10.02 -33.21 2.09
C GLU A 8 -9.41 -32.11 2.97
N VAL A 9 -8.32 -32.41 3.69
CA VAL A 9 -7.54 -31.41 4.45
C VAL A 9 -6.91 -30.36 3.52
N ALA A 10 -6.36 -30.79 2.38
CA ALA A 10 -5.81 -29.87 1.38
C ALA A 10 -6.90 -28.97 0.76
N ARG A 11 -8.09 -29.51 0.47
CA ARG A 11 -9.23 -28.74 -0.05
C ARG A 11 -9.78 -27.73 0.96
N LYS A 12 -9.79 -28.05 2.26
CA LYS A 12 -10.14 -27.08 3.32
C LYS A 12 -9.11 -25.96 3.48
N SER A 13 -7.84 -26.22 3.17
CA SER A 13 -6.76 -25.21 3.19
C SER A 13 -6.77 -24.29 1.96
N LEU A 14 -7.24 -24.78 0.81
CA LEU A 14 -7.25 -24.07 -0.48
C LEU A 14 -8.51 -23.21 -0.74
N ASN A 15 -9.50 -23.24 0.14
CA ASN A 15 -10.55 -22.23 0.17
C ASN A 15 -10.18 -21.19 1.23
N PRO A 16 -9.32 -20.19 0.92
CA PRO A 16 -9.11 -19.08 1.84
C PRO A 16 -10.49 -18.51 2.16
N PRO A 17 -10.85 -18.33 3.45
CA PRO A 17 -12.18 -17.92 3.86
C PRO A 17 -12.48 -16.58 3.20
N LYS A 18 -13.25 -16.57 2.09
CA LYS A 18 -13.50 -15.44 1.17
C LYS A 18 -12.60 -14.27 1.52
N ALA A 19 -11.29 -14.42 1.27
CA ALA A 19 -10.21 -13.69 1.94
C ALA A 19 -10.74 -12.35 2.40
N ASN A 20 -11.14 -12.24 3.69
CA ASN A 20 -12.03 -11.17 4.19
C ASN A 20 -11.63 -9.92 3.44
N LEU A 21 -12.41 -9.57 2.41
CA LEU A 21 -12.06 -8.50 1.53
C LEU A 21 -12.47 -7.28 2.34
N MET A 22 -11.68 -7.01 3.38
CA MET A 22 -11.20 -5.69 3.71
C MET A 22 -10.63 -5.20 2.39
N SER A 23 -11.54 -4.82 1.50
CA SER A 23 -11.40 -3.66 0.70
C SER A 23 -11.36 -2.61 1.78
N PRO A 24 -10.16 -2.18 2.23
CA PRO A 24 -10.14 -0.84 2.73
C PRO A 24 -10.88 -0.03 1.68
N LYS A 25 -11.74 0.87 2.12
CA LYS A 25 -12.34 1.89 1.27
C LYS A 25 -11.24 2.82 0.72
N VAL A 26 -10.07 2.27 0.35
CA VAL A 26 -9.24 2.72 -0.74
C VAL A 26 -10.23 2.91 -1.86
N ASP A 27 -10.59 4.16 -2.08
CA ASP A 27 -11.45 4.63 -3.15
C ASP A 27 -11.24 3.77 -4.41
N GLN A 28 -12.30 3.56 -5.21
CA GLN A 28 -12.27 2.86 -6.50
C GLN A 28 -11.46 3.62 -7.56
N VAL A 29 -10.21 3.85 -7.20
CA VAL A 29 -9.14 4.48 -7.92
C VAL A 29 -8.64 3.38 -8.84
N GLY A 30 -8.47 3.69 -10.12
CA GLY A 30 -7.91 2.75 -11.09
C GLY A 30 -6.44 2.47 -10.76
N ALA A 31 -6.20 1.63 -9.75
CA ALA A 31 -4.88 1.34 -9.23
C ALA A 31 -4.06 0.62 -10.30
N THR A 32 -2.87 1.15 -10.57
CA THR A 32 -1.92 0.60 -11.53
C THR A 32 -0.80 -0.17 -10.83
N VAL A 33 -0.43 0.25 -9.62
CA VAL A 33 0.67 -0.33 -8.84
C VAL A 33 0.43 -0.16 -7.35
N ILE A 34 0.84 -1.15 -6.56
CA ILE A 34 0.77 -1.13 -5.10
C ILE A 34 2.12 -1.58 -4.49
N ARG A 35 2.56 -0.91 -3.43
CA ARG A 35 3.79 -1.25 -2.69
C ARG A 35 3.66 -0.94 -1.20
N TYR A 36 3.95 -1.94 -0.36
CA TYR A 36 4.19 -1.70 1.06
C TYR A 36 5.54 -1.01 1.25
N SER A 37 5.62 -0.11 2.24
CA SER A 37 6.90 0.36 2.75
C SER A 37 7.69 -0.80 3.36
N PRO A 38 9.03 -0.81 3.33
CA PRO A 38 9.85 -1.85 3.93
C PRO A 38 9.61 -2.07 5.43
N CYS A 39 9.23 -1.02 6.17
CA CYS A 39 8.88 -1.10 7.58
C CYS A 39 7.44 -1.61 7.84
N GLY A 40 6.67 -1.90 6.79
CA GLY A 40 5.28 -2.35 6.88
C GLY A 40 4.27 -1.33 7.41
N SER A 41 4.69 -0.10 7.73
CA SER A 41 3.81 0.92 8.33
C SER A 41 2.95 1.67 7.33
N PHE A 42 3.31 1.65 6.04
CA PHE A 42 2.62 2.35 4.97
C PHE A 42 2.33 1.46 3.77
N LEU A 43 1.27 1.80 3.03
CA LEU A 43 0.93 1.26 1.71
C LEU A 43 0.79 2.42 0.74
N ALA A 44 1.57 2.38 -0.34
CA ALA A 44 1.47 3.33 -1.45
C ALA A 44 0.74 2.69 -2.63
N ILE A 45 -0.19 3.43 -3.22
CA ILE A 45 -1.03 3.01 -4.35
C ILE A 45 -0.93 4.05 -5.44
N GLY A 46 -0.33 3.69 -6.57
CA GLY A 46 -0.31 4.53 -7.78
C GLY A 46 -1.57 4.34 -8.60
N SER A 47 -2.04 5.41 -9.23
CA SER A 47 -3.32 5.45 -9.93
C SER A 47 -3.21 5.92 -11.39
N ARG A 48 -4.19 5.52 -12.20
CA ARG A 48 -4.47 6.12 -13.52
C ARG A 48 -4.89 7.60 -13.45
N ASP A 49 -5.31 8.10 -12.29
CA ASP A 49 -5.64 9.52 -12.10
C ASP A 49 -4.41 10.43 -11.85
N SER A 50 -3.20 9.88 -12.03
CA SER A 50 -1.91 10.56 -11.84
C SER A 50 -1.55 10.88 -10.39
N ASN A 51 -2.30 10.37 -9.40
CA ASN A 51 -1.96 10.53 -7.99
C ASN A 51 -1.41 9.24 -7.38
N ILE A 52 -0.72 9.41 -6.26
CA ILE A 52 -0.32 8.31 -5.39
C ILE A 52 -1.07 8.48 -4.06
N TYR A 53 -1.74 7.42 -3.63
CA TYR A 53 -2.47 7.39 -2.37
C TYR A 53 -1.63 6.67 -1.33
N LEU A 54 -1.35 7.36 -0.23
CA LEU A 54 -0.60 6.81 0.89
C LEU A 54 -1.55 6.42 2.02
N HIS A 55 -1.48 5.18 2.46
CA HIS A 55 -2.32 4.60 3.49
C HIS A 55 -1.50 4.11 4.68
N LYS A 56 -2.11 4.11 5.87
CA LYS A 56 -1.52 3.56 7.10
C LYS A 56 -1.77 2.06 7.19
N CYS A 57 -0.74 1.26 7.46
CA CYS A 57 -0.88 -0.20 7.54
C CYS A 57 -0.89 -0.70 8.99
N ASP A 58 -1.91 -0.31 9.75
CA ASP A 58 -2.16 -0.79 11.12
C ASP A 58 -3.44 -1.64 11.23
N GLY A 59 -3.96 -2.12 10.09
CA GLY A 59 -5.22 -2.83 9.98
C GLY A 59 -6.40 -1.94 9.56
N SER A 60 -6.32 -0.61 9.76
CA SER A 60 -7.34 0.33 9.29
C SER A 60 -7.24 0.65 7.80
N TYR A 61 -6.01 0.77 7.28
CA TYR A 61 -5.73 1.25 5.92
C TYR A 61 -6.32 2.63 5.64
N ASP A 62 -6.40 3.47 6.67
CA ASP A 62 -6.82 4.87 6.51
C ASP A 62 -5.88 5.61 5.57
N ARG A 63 -6.45 6.44 4.68
CA ARG A 63 -5.66 7.30 3.80
C ARG A 63 -5.00 8.41 4.62
N LEU A 64 -3.68 8.43 4.58
CA LEU A 64 -2.86 9.46 5.22
C LEU A 64 -2.64 10.68 4.33
N ALA A 65 -2.43 10.46 3.02
CA ALA A 65 -2.11 11.52 2.08
C ALA A 65 -2.45 11.15 0.63
N VAL A 66 -2.55 12.19 -0.20
CA VAL A 66 -2.54 12.09 -1.66
C VAL A 66 -1.32 12.85 -2.16
N LEU A 67 -0.38 12.16 -2.79
CA LEU A 67 0.81 12.74 -3.38
C LEU A 67 0.45 13.17 -4.81
N ARG A 68 0.40 14.49 -5.02
CA ARG A 68 0.02 15.12 -6.29
C ARG A 68 1.26 15.73 -6.93
N GLY A 69 1.50 15.42 -8.20
CA GLY A 69 2.64 15.98 -8.93
C GLY A 69 2.81 15.41 -10.33
N HIS A 70 2.54 14.11 -10.52
CA HIS A 70 2.53 13.51 -11.85
C HIS A 70 1.39 14.09 -12.70
N ALA A 71 1.65 14.27 -13.98
CA ALA A 71 0.70 14.74 -14.98
C ALA A 71 0.05 13.57 -15.76
N ALA A 72 0.50 12.33 -15.51
CA ALA A 72 0.00 11.14 -16.17
C ALA A 72 -0.08 9.93 -15.21
N PRO A 73 -0.71 8.80 -15.64
CA PRO A 73 -0.82 7.59 -14.84
C PRO A 73 0.51 7.14 -14.22
N VAL A 74 0.49 6.83 -12.93
CA VAL A 74 1.63 6.28 -12.22
C VAL A 74 1.87 4.85 -12.71
N LEU A 75 3.12 4.49 -13.02
CA LEU A 75 3.45 3.18 -13.58
C LEU A 75 4.21 2.31 -12.59
N SER A 76 5.09 2.92 -11.78
CA SER A 76 5.89 2.20 -10.78
C SER A 76 6.09 3.03 -9.53
N LEU A 77 6.33 2.31 -8.44
CA LEU A 77 6.64 2.82 -7.12
C LEU A 77 7.81 2.01 -6.55
N ASP A 78 8.76 2.68 -5.90
CA ASP A 78 9.83 2.03 -5.16
C ASP A 78 10.16 2.79 -3.87
N TRP A 79 10.32 2.06 -2.78
CA TRP A 79 10.57 2.65 -1.47
C TRP A 79 12.06 2.66 -1.17
N THR A 80 12.53 3.71 -0.51
CA THR A 80 13.86 3.64 0.13
C THR A 80 13.86 2.58 1.22
N ALA A 81 14.99 1.91 1.42
CA ALA A 81 15.12 0.82 2.39
C ALA A 81 14.82 1.26 3.85
N ASP A 82 15.03 2.54 4.15
CA ASP A 82 14.72 3.15 5.45
C ASP A 82 13.25 3.56 5.61
N ALA A 83 12.41 3.35 4.59
CA ALA A 83 11.00 3.71 4.51
C ALA A 83 10.71 5.21 4.72
N ARG A 84 11.70 6.08 4.51
CA ARG A 84 11.54 7.55 4.65
C ARG A 84 11.20 8.24 3.35
N ALA A 85 11.30 7.54 2.23
CA ALA A 85 10.90 8.10 0.95
C ALA A 85 10.39 7.06 -0.04
N LEU A 86 9.68 7.59 -1.03
CA LEU A 86 9.10 6.85 -2.14
C LEU A 86 9.57 7.51 -3.45
N GLN A 87 10.11 6.73 -4.35
CA GLN A 87 10.28 7.11 -5.75
C GLN A 87 9.11 6.60 -6.56
N SER A 88 8.75 7.37 -7.57
CA SER A 88 7.65 7.05 -8.47
C SER A 88 7.97 7.49 -9.88
N ASN A 89 7.49 6.73 -10.86
CA ASN A 89 7.50 7.16 -12.25
C ASN A 89 6.09 7.07 -12.83
N ALA A 90 5.86 7.88 -13.87
CA ALA A 90 4.59 7.94 -14.56
C ALA A 90 4.81 7.96 -16.08
N GLN A 91 3.69 7.92 -16.81
CA GLN A 91 3.69 7.96 -18.28
C GLN A 91 4.11 9.32 -18.86
N ASP A 92 4.23 10.36 -18.03
CA ASP A 92 4.76 11.68 -18.38
C ASP A 92 6.31 11.70 -18.47
N ASN A 93 6.96 10.56 -18.21
CA ASN A 93 8.41 10.37 -18.14
C ASN A 93 9.10 11.08 -16.97
N GLU A 94 8.33 11.59 -16.00
CA GLU A 94 8.88 12.20 -14.80
C GLU A 94 9.14 11.16 -13.71
N ILE A 95 10.21 11.40 -12.94
CA ILE A 95 10.52 10.65 -11.73
C ILE A 95 10.41 11.59 -10.54
N LEU A 96 9.44 11.33 -9.67
CA LEU A 96 9.21 12.14 -8.48
C LEU A 96 9.67 11.39 -7.23
N TYR A 97 10.31 12.14 -6.34
CA TYR A 97 10.75 11.71 -5.02
C TYR A 97 9.86 12.33 -3.94
N TRP A 98 9.35 11.50 -3.04
CA TRP A 98 8.43 11.89 -2.00
C TRP A 98 9.04 11.59 -0.64
N GLU A 99 9.32 12.62 0.15
CA GLU A 99 9.74 12.43 1.53
C GLU A 99 8.52 12.10 2.40
N ILE A 100 8.54 10.93 3.04
CA ILE A 100 7.50 10.44 3.93
C ILE A 100 7.99 10.59 5.37
N ARG A 101 7.60 11.70 6.00
CA ARG A 101 7.87 11.90 7.43
C ARG A 101 6.73 11.30 8.25
N PRO A 102 7.01 10.38 9.18
CA PRO A 102 6.04 10.06 10.23
C PRO A 102 5.65 11.37 10.90
N LYS A 103 4.35 11.63 11.11
CA LYS A 103 3.94 12.71 12.00
C LYS A 103 4.70 12.51 13.30
N ALA A 104 5.60 13.44 13.63
CA ALA A 104 6.27 13.43 14.92
C ALA A 104 5.17 13.31 15.96
N ARG A 105 5.25 12.30 16.82
CA ARG A 105 4.38 12.23 17.99
C ARG A 105 4.68 13.51 18.76
N LEU A 106 3.74 14.46 18.76
CA LEU A 106 3.82 15.62 19.65
C LEU A 106 3.88 15.03 21.05
N GLN A 107 5.09 14.95 21.62
CA GLN A 107 5.20 14.68 23.03
C GLN A 107 4.72 15.94 23.74
N PRO A 108 3.85 15.83 24.76
CA PRO A 108 3.60 16.97 25.62
C PRO A 108 4.95 17.44 26.17
N ARG A 109 5.17 18.76 26.17
CA ARG A 109 6.33 19.36 26.84
C ARG A 109 6.27 18.88 28.30
N PRO A 110 7.32 18.26 28.86
CA PRO A 110 7.38 18.09 30.29
C PRO A 110 7.42 19.48 30.92
N ASP A 111 6.54 19.69 31.91
CA ASP A 111 6.41 20.92 32.70
C ASP A 111 7.71 21.27 33.45
#